data_AF-A0AAD7VPI2-F1
#
_entry.id   AF-A0AAD7VPI2-F1
#
_cell.length_a   1.000
_cell.length_b   1.000
_cell.length_c   1.000
_cell.angle_alpha   90.00
_cell.angle_beta   90.00
_cell.angle_gamma   90.00
#
_symmetry.space_group_name_H-M   'P 1'
#
loop_
_entity.id
_entity.type
_entity.pdbx_description
1 polymer ?
#
loop_
_entity_poly.entity_id
_entity_poly.type
_entity_poly.pdbx_seq_one_letter_code
_entity_poly.pdbx_strand_id
1 'polypeptide(L)'
;MDWAMSKTFDQQMLRCVNQPKTIDLPGWASPKGSCGLWHKFENGLGHIDSRIFMSPLGEPLMIVGTNGITNCVHQFIVDLRTFVPDLESKLKIENVPIRFTNLTALPRETPLAEMEKNYQLLFDEKNEIFVHHEIGDRSFSALSDPGMRNLAVYAPTPECILSLRKTFPDPSQQRMTIHQATNTLRVTLCDYPCEPTLDNTVLISIMHVKYEHWLQVYYRRYLVVMNATAPFHILARSSNLVYAGSDERQMVYSVSMEWDHPHFRDHSQSLVNPPNAVAKREDSSEPRVTPETNSLVNDYYHGWLDDTLFISLGLNDQYSGFMHVKAGQLLDCLELCPK
;
A
#
# COMPACT_ATOMS: atom_id res chain seq x y z
N MET A 1 8.87 -16.74 -9.95
CA MET A 1 7.48 -17.14 -10.26
C MET A 1 7.35 -17.13 -11.76
N ASP A 2 6.42 -17.90 -12.33
CA ASP A 2 6.19 -17.92 -13.77
C ASP A 2 4.69 -18.01 -14.06
N TRP A 3 4.29 -17.52 -15.22
CA TRP A 3 2.92 -17.61 -15.71
C TRP A 3 2.65 -19.03 -16.17
N ALA A 4 1.76 -19.74 -15.48
CA ALA A 4 1.32 -21.07 -15.85
C ALA A 4 -0.17 -21.05 -16.15
N MET A 5 -0.57 -21.69 -17.26
CA MET A 5 -1.99 -21.85 -17.56
C MET A 5 -2.63 -22.81 -16.52
N SER A 6 -3.63 -22.32 -15.80
CA SER A 6 -4.43 -23.12 -14.88
C SER A 6 -5.51 -23.90 -15.63
N LYS A 7 -5.36 -25.21 -15.75
CA LYS A 7 -6.37 -26.09 -16.39
C LYS A 7 -7.74 -26.05 -15.73
N THR A 8 -7.80 -25.67 -14.45
CA THR A 8 -9.05 -25.58 -13.69
C THR A 8 -9.83 -24.31 -14.01
N PHE A 9 -9.13 -23.20 -14.28
CA PHE A 9 -9.74 -21.88 -14.45
C PHE A 9 -9.63 -21.33 -15.87
N ASP A 10 -8.92 -22.04 -16.75
CA ASP A 10 -8.62 -21.62 -18.13
C ASP A 10 -8.01 -20.20 -18.21
N GLN A 11 -7.13 -19.89 -17.25
CA GLN A 11 -6.51 -18.59 -17.08
C GLN A 11 -5.02 -18.72 -16.76
N GLN A 12 -4.22 -17.77 -17.22
CA GLN A 12 -2.84 -17.65 -16.77
C GLN A 12 -2.81 -17.25 -15.29
N MET A 13 -2.12 -18.05 -14.48
CA MET A 13 -1.93 -17.77 -13.06
C MET A 13 -0.44 -17.79 -12.74
N LEU A 14 -0.02 -16.90 -11.83
CA LEU A 14 1.33 -16.91 -11.33
C LEU A 14 1.56 -18.18 -10.49
N ARG A 15 2.66 -18.89 -10.71
CA ARG A 15 3.05 -20.03 -9.88
C ARG A 15 4.49 -19.89 -9.39
N CYS A 16 4.73 -20.31 -8.16
CA CYS A 16 6.10 -20.56 -7.70
C CYS A 16 6.70 -21.70 -8.53
N VAL A 17 7.68 -21.37 -9.37
CA VAL A 17 8.46 -22.35 -10.14
C VAL A 17 9.72 -22.82 -9.41
N ASN A 18 10.19 -22.01 -8.45
CA ASN A 18 11.36 -22.30 -7.63
C ASN A 18 10.96 -22.31 -6.16
N GLN A 19 11.79 -22.94 -5.33
CA GLN A 19 11.63 -22.89 -3.88
C GLN A 19 11.74 -21.44 -3.37
N PRO A 20 10.97 -21.05 -2.33
CA PRO A 20 11.14 -19.77 -1.67
C PRO A 20 12.59 -19.58 -1.20
N LYS A 21 13.12 -18.38 -1.39
CA LYS A 21 14.44 -17.99 -0.88
C LYS A 21 14.25 -17.29 0.46
N THR A 22 14.91 -17.78 1.50
CA THR A 22 15.00 -17.06 2.78
C THR A 22 15.83 -15.79 2.58
N ILE A 23 15.33 -14.66 3.06
CA ILE A 23 16.03 -13.38 3.06
C ILE A 23 16.51 -13.12 4.48
N ASP A 24 17.82 -13.02 4.66
CA ASP A 24 18.42 -12.73 5.95
C ASP A 24 18.52 -11.21 6.13
N LEU A 25 17.79 -10.72 7.12
CA LEU A 25 17.75 -9.30 7.50
C LEU A 25 18.45 -9.12 8.85
N PRO A 26 19.14 -7.98 9.08
CA PRO A 26 19.79 -7.74 10.36
C PRO A 26 18.76 -7.62 11.48
N GLY A 27 19.04 -8.22 12.64
CA GLY A 27 18.18 -8.19 13.82
C GLY A 27 18.93 -7.72 15.06
N TRP A 28 18.18 -7.21 16.04
CA TRP A 28 18.68 -6.76 17.35
C TRP A 28 17.62 -6.96 18.42
N ALA A 29 17.99 -6.79 19.69
CA ALA A 29 17.06 -6.84 20.82
C ALA A 29 16.46 -5.46 21.10
N SER A 30 15.24 -5.42 21.63
CA SER A 30 14.61 -4.18 22.05
C SER A 30 15.21 -3.68 23.37
N PRO A 31 15.10 -2.38 23.71
CA PRO A 31 15.54 -1.87 24.99
C PRO A 31 14.87 -2.61 26.15
N LYS A 32 15.65 -2.86 27.22
CA LYS A 32 15.15 -3.63 28.36
C LYS A 32 13.91 -2.98 28.98
N GLY A 33 12.84 -3.75 29.16
CA GLY A 33 11.56 -3.28 29.72
C GLY A 33 10.68 -2.48 28.75
N SER A 34 11.06 -2.36 27.47
CA SER A 34 10.22 -1.71 26.45
C SER A 34 9.02 -2.57 26.02
N CYS A 35 9.10 -3.89 26.20
CA CYS A 35 8.06 -4.86 25.86
C CYS A 35 7.24 -5.22 27.10
N GLY A 36 6.23 -4.42 27.42
CA GLY A 36 5.34 -4.62 28.57
C GLY A 36 4.37 -5.78 28.39
N LEU A 37 3.35 -5.60 27.55
CA LEU A 37 2.37 -6.65 27.26
C LEU A 37 2.99 -7.80 26.47
N TRP A 38 4.04 -7.50 25.70
CA TRP A 38 4.65 -8.41 24.75
C TRP A 38 6.06 -8.84 25.17
N HIS A 39 6.29 -9.15 26.45
CA HIS A 39 7.62 -9.51 27.01
C HIS A 39 8.43 -10.54 26.19
N LYS A 40 7.77 -11.48 25.51
CA LYS A 40 8.44 -12.48 24.65
C LYS A 40 9.19 -11.88 23.46
N PHE A 41 8.82 -10.67 23.05
CA PHE A 41 9.40 -9.97 21.92
C PHE A 41 10.74 -9.30 22.27
N GLU A 42 11.02 -9.08 23.56
CA GLU A 42 12.19 -8.33 24.04
C GLU A 42 13.53 -8.95 23.60
N ASN A 43 13.61 -10.29 23.59
CA ASN A 43 14.82 -11.04 23.28
C ASN A 43 14.99 -11.40 21.79
N GLY A 44 14.22 -10.76 20.90
CA GLY A 44 14.29 -10.99 19.46
C GLY A 44 13.17 -11.90 18.96
N LEU A 45 12.18 -11.31 18.29
CA LEU A 45 11.07 -12.04 17.67
C LEU A 45 11.41 -12.51 16.24
N GLY A 46 12.40 -11.87 15.61
CA GLY A 46 12.54 -11.90 14.16
C GLY A 46 11.65 -10.86 13.47
N HIS A 47 11.58 -10.95 12.15
CA HIS A 47 10.95 -9.94 11.30
C HIS A 47 9.48 -10.30 11.05
N ILE A 48 8.58 -9.33 11.13
CA ILE A 48 7.13 -9.52 11.03
C ILE A 48 6.47 -8.55 10.07
N ASP A 49 5.31 -8.95 9.56
CA ASP A 49 4.40 -8.12 8.77
C ASP A 49 5.08 -7.38 7.60
N SER A 50 5.96 -8.07 6.87
CA SER A 50 6.66 -7.48 5.73
C SER A 50 5.69 -7.19 4.58
N ARG A 51 5.87 -6.00 3.98
CA ARG A 51 5.09 -5.51 2.86
C ARG A 51 6.03 -4.96 1.81
N ILE A 52 5.99 -5.55 0.61
CA ILE A 52 6.81 -5.15 -0.53
C ILE A 52 5.93 -4.37 -1.51
N PHE A 53 6.45 -3.28 -2.05
CA PHE A 53 5.78 -2.41 -3.01
C PHE A 53 6.81 -1.59 -3.80
N MET A 54 6.41 -1.04 -4.94
CA MET A 54 7.26 -0.12 -5.69
C MET A 54 7.06 1.34 -5.27
N SER A 55 8.16 2.10 -5.19
CA SER A 55 8.09 3.56 -5.08
C SER A 55 7.76 4.20 -6.44
N PRO A 56 7.34 5.47 -6.50
CA PRO A 56 7.18 6.20 -7.76
C PRO A 56 8.46 6.30 -8.60
N LEU A 57 9.64 6.13 -7.98
CA LEU A 57 10.92 6.09 -8.67
C LEU A 57 11.26 4.70 -9.23
N GLY A 58 10.46 3.67 -8.91
CA GLY A 58 10.72 2.28 -9.28
C GLY A 58 11.59 1.51 -8.28
N GLU A 59 11.79 2.03 -7.06
CA GLU A 59 12.52 1.28 -6.03
C GLU A 59 11.63 0.15 -5.49
N PRO A 60 12.09 -1.12 -5.45
CA PRO A 60 11.38 -2.20 -4.79
C PRO A 60 11.59 -2.11 -3.28
N LEU A 61 10.73 -1.35 -2.61
CA LEU A 61 10.82 -1.10 -1.17
C LEU A 61 10.10 -2.18 -0.37
N MET A 62 10.62 -2.43 0.82
CA MET A 62 10.00 -3.29 1.81
C MET A 62 9.85 -2.54 3.12
N ILE A 63 8.62 -2.46 3.64
CA ILE A 63 8.37 -2.14 5.04
C ILE A 63 8.34 -3.44 5.83
N VAL A 64 9.02 -3.49 6.97
CA VAL A 64 9.07 -4.67 7.83
C VAL A 64 9.10 -4.26 9.30
N GLY A 65 8.35 -4.98 10.13
CA GLY A 65 8.40 -4.84 11.59
C GLY A 65 9.54 -5.67 12.18
N THR A 66 10.31 -5.08 13.10
CA THR A 66 11.30 -5.82 13.91
C THR A 66 11.48 -5.11 15.25
N ASN A 67 12.33 -5.65 16.12
CA ASN A 67 12.65 -5.06 17.41
C ASN A 67 12.98 -3.56 17.27
N GLY A 68 12.41 -2.72 18.13
CA GLY A 68 12.59 -1.27 18.07
C GLY A 68 13.94 -0.83 18.66
N ILE A 69 14.39 0.36 18.26
CA ILE A 69 15.58 0.99 18.87
C ILE A 69 15.19 1.70 20.18
N THR A 70 13.97 2.23 20.26
CA THR A 70 13.46 3.01 21.40
C THR A 70 12.19 2.43 22.04
N ASN A 71 11.43 1.63 21.30
CA ASN A 71 10.22 0.93 21.75
C ASN A 71 10.35 -0.60 21.52
N CYS A 72 9.32 -1.39 21.86
CA CYS A 72 9.39 -2.84 21.74
C CYS A 72 9.52 -3.29 20.28
N VAL A 73 8.60 -2.90 19.41
CA VAL A 73 8.64 -3.22 17.97
C VAL A 73 8.43 -1.96 17.16
N HIS A 74 9.25 -1.78 16.12
CA HIS A 74 9.19 -0.63 15.24
C HIS A 74 9.08 -1.04 13.77
N GLN A 75 8.63 -0.12 12.92
CA GLN A 75 8.54 -0.33 11.47
C GLN A 75 9.77 0.25 10.77
N PHE A 76 10.38 -0.53 9.89
CA PHE A 76 11.57 -0.15 9.13
C PHE A 76 11.30 -0.23 7.65
N ILE A 77 11.97 0.60 6.87
CA ILE A 77 11.98 0.55 5.42
C ILE A 77 13.38 0.21 4.90
N VAL A 78 13.43 -0.56 3.81
CA VAL A 78 14.67 -0.87 3.09
C VAL A 78 14.39 -1.12 1.61
N ASP A 79 15.39 -0.85 0.78
CA ASP A 79 15.37 -1.27 -0.62
C ASP A 79 15.75 -2.74 -0.73
N LEU A 80 14.86 -3.56 -1.31
CA LEU A 80 15.02 -5.01 -1.33
C LEU A 80 16.24 -5.48 -2.15
N ARG A 81 16.74 -4.64 -3.08
CA ARG A 81 17.92 -4.96 -3.89
C ARG A 81 19.18 -5.14 -3.04
N THR A 82 19.22 -4.55 -1.85
CA THR A 82 20.38 -4.68 -0.94
C THR A 82 20.51 -6.07 -0.32
N PHE A 83 19.40 -6.82 -0.24
CA PHE A 83 19.36 -8.19 0.27
C PHE A 83 19.09 -9.25 -0.81
N VAL A 84 18.67 -8.81 -2.00
CA VAL A 84 18.40 -9.68 -3.15
C VAL A 84 19.19 -9.16 -4.36
N PRO A 85 20.49 -9.52 -4.48
CA PRO A 85 21.40 -8.90 -5.46
C PRO A 85 21.00 -9.05 -6.92
N ASP A 86 20.25 -10.10 -7.28
CA ASP A 86 19.79 -10.37 -8.63
C ASP A 86 18.41 -9.77 -8.94
N LEU A 87 17.81 -9.04 -7.99
CA LEU A 87 16.46 -8.49 -8.13
C LEU A 87 16.37 -7.41 -9.19
N GLU A 88 17.37 -6.53 -9.27
CA GLU A 88 17.42 -5.43 -10.25
C GLU A 88 17.33 -5.95 -11.69
N SER A 89 18.15 -6.96 -12.02
CA SER A 89 18.14 -7.61 -13.34
C SER A 89 16.82 -8.33 -13.61
N LYS A 90 16.23 -9.00 -12.61
CA LYS A 90 14.95 -9.70 -12.75
C LYS A 90 13.77 -8.76 -12.99
N LEU A 91 13.78 -7.60 -12.33
CA LEU A 91 12.76 -6.57 -12.50
C LEU A 91 13.04 -5.66 -13.70
N LYS A 92 14.21 -5.79 -14.33
CA LYS A 92 14.67 -4.94 -15.45
C LYS A 92 14.62 -3.46 -15.10
N ILE A 93 15.01 -3.14 -13.88
CA ILE A 93 15.08 -1.77 -13.37
C ILE A 93 16.49 -1.26 -13.66
N GLU A 94 16.60 -0.16 -14.40
CA GLU A 94 17.88 0.47 -14.71
C GLU A 94 17.90 1.91 -14.20
N ASN A 95 19.04 2.38 -13.70
CA ASN A 95 19.26 3.78 -13.27
C ASN A 95 18.34 4.27 -12.12
N VAL A 96 17.69 3.38 -11.38
CA VAL A 96 16.89 3.74 -10.20
C VAL A 96 17.78 3.82 -8.96
N PRO A 97 17.81 4.95 -8.23
CA PRO A 97 18.67 5.13 -7.06
C PRO A 97 18.28 4.18 -5.92
N ILE A 98 19.23 3.89 -5.02
CA ILE A 98 18.97 3.16 -3.77
C ILE A 98 19.01 4.17 -2.62
N ARG A 99 17.84 4.58 -2.10
CA ARG A 99 17.77 5.58 -1.00
C ARG A 99 17.76 4.96 0.40
N PHE A 100 17.30 3.72 0.52
CA PHE A 100 17.18 3.01 1.80
C PHE A 100 18.11 1.80 1.82
N THR A 101 19.42 2.05 1.95
CA THR A 101 20.45 0.99 1.84
C THR A 101 20.40 -0.03 2.99
N ASN A 102 20.00 0.44 4.18
CA ASN A 102 19.88 -0.37 5.40
C ASN A 102 18.45 -0.28 5.95
N LEU A 103 18.10 -1.17 6.88
CA LEU A 103 16.86 -1.05 7.65
C LEU A 103 16.82 0.31 8.33
N THR A 104 15.96 1.19 7.84
CA THR A 104 15.82 2.58 8.28
C THR A 104 14.51 2.70 9.05
N ALA A 105 14.56 3.11 10.31
CA ALA A 105 13.36 3.28 11.14
C ALA A 105 12.46 4.35 10.53
N LEU A 106 11.17 4.03 10.37
CA LEU A 106 10.19 5.01 9.90
C LEU A 106 9.78 5.91 11.06
N PRO A 107 10.08 7.21 10.99
CA PRO A 107 9.94 8.08 12.16
C PRO A 107 8.47 8.37 12.50
N ARG A 108 8.22 8.66 13.78
CA ARG A 108 6.92 9.10 14.34
C ARG A 108 7.20 10.05 15.51
N GLU A 109 6.30 11.00 15.74
CA GLU A 109 6.33 11.89 16.91
C GLU A 109 6.23 11.06 18.21
N THR A 110 6.96 11.47 19.26
CA THR A 110 6.92 10.81 20.57
C THR A 110 5.71 11.26 21.40
N PRO A 111 5.15 10.40 22.29
CA PRO A 111 5.61 9.05 22.62
C PRO A 111 5.21 8.01 21.56
N LEU A 112 6.10 7.03 21.36
CA LEU A 112 5.82 5.87 20.50
C LEU A 112 4.91 4.87 21.22
N ALA A 113 4.15 4.10 20.45
CA ALA A 113 3.46 2.92 20.95
C ALA A 113 4.47 1.84 21.38
N GLU A 114 4.05 0.92 22.26
CA GLU A 114 4.85 -0.26 22.59
C GLU A 114 5.23 -1.01 21.31
N MET A 115 4.26 -1.24 20.43
CA MET A 115 4.46 -1.83 19.11
C MET A 115 3.92 -0.89 18.02
N GLU A 116 4.81 -0.39 17.17
CA GLU A 116 4.41 0.28 15.93
C GLU A 116 4.15 -0.76 14.86
N LYS A 117 2.99 -0.66 14.20
CA LYS A 117 2.53 -1.62 13.21
C LYS A 117 1.75 -0.92 12.10
N ASN A 118 1.65 -1.57 10.95
CA ASN A 118 0.76 -1.20 9.84
C ASN A 118 1.08 0.11 9.12
N TYR A 119 2.21 0.78 9.43
CA TYR A 119 2.64 1.98 8.71
C TYR A 119 2.62 1.79 7.19
N GLN A 120 2.16 2.79 6.45
CA GLN A 120 2.28 2.81 4.99
C GLN A 120 2.97 4.10 4.56
N LEU A 121 3.59 4.09 3.38
CA LEU A 121 4.03 5.33 2.75
C LEU A 121 2.91 5.93 1.90
N LEU A 122 2.87 7.26 1.85
CA LEU A 122 2.13 8.05 0.87
C LEU A 122 3.13 8.82 0.02
N PHE A 123 2.83 8.97 -1.25
CA PHE A 123 3.59 9.80 -2.18
C PHE A 123 2.67 10.84 -2.80
N ASP A 124 3.00 12.12 -2.64
CA ASP A 124 2.24 13.23 -3.20
C ASP A 124 2.49 13.42 -4.71
N GLU A 125 1.98 14.50 -5.30
CA GLU A 125 2.13 14.82 -6.71
C GLU A 125 3.57 15.15 -7.13
N LYS A 126 4.43 15.44 -6.16
CA LYS A 126 5.87 15.71 -6.31
C LYS A 126 6.72 14.51 -5.91
N ASN A 127 6.08 13.40 -5.55
CA ASN A 127 6.70 12.19 -5.02
C ASN A 127 7.47 12.43 -3.70
N GLU A 128 7.10 13.44 -2.92
CA GLU A 128 7.55 13.56 -1.53
C GLU A 128 6.97 12.42 -0.69
N ILE A 129 7.78 11.90 0.24
CA ILE A 129 7.39 10.76 1.07
C ILE A 129 6.75 11.25 2.35
N PHE A 130 5.60 10.67 2.66
CA PHE A 130 4.95 10.81 3.96
C PHE A 130 4.80 9.43 4.59
N VAL A 131 5.01 9.36 5.90
CA VAL A 131 4.78 8.16 6.69
C VAL A 131 3.39 8.28 7.30
N HIS A 132 2.49 7.37 6.94
CA HIS A 132 1.14 7.30 7.50
C HIS A 132 1.12 6.20 8.55
N HIS A 133 1.02 6.62 9.81
CA HIS A 133 1.14 5.72 10.96
C HIS A 133 -0.19 5.08 11.32
N GLU A 134 -1.27 5.84 11.29
CA GLU A 134 -2.62 5.39 11.68
C GLU A 134 -3.66 5.96 10.72
N ILE A 135 -4.68 5.17 10.38
CA ILE A 135 -5.84 5.64 9.59
C ILE A 135 -7.11 5.82 10.44
N GLY A 136 -7.27 5.04 11.52
CA GLY A 136 -8.41 5.15 12.41
C GLY A 136 -8.35 6.46 13.20
N ASP A 137 -7.31 6.62 14.02
CA ASP A 137 -6.96 7.88 14.67
C ASP A 137 -5.85 8.55 13.86
N ARG A 138 -6.26 9.16 12.74
CA ARG A 138 -5.35 9.44 11.64
C ARG A 138 -4.12 10.22 12.09
N SER A 139 -2.95 9.74 11.71
CA SER A 139 -1.67 10.43 11.93
C SER A 139 -0.69 10.14 10.80
N PHE A 140 -0.10 11.19 10.26
CA PHE A 140 0.94 11.08 9.25
C PHE A 140 1.84 12.32 9.25
N SER A 141 3.05 12.17 8.74
CA SER A 141 4.08 13.21 8.73
C SER A 141 4.92 13.10 7.47
N ALA A 142 5.43 14.23 6.97
CA ALA A 142 6.45 14.19 5.93
C ALA A 142 7.72 13.52 6.47
N LEU A 143 8.32 12.61 5.71
CA LEU A 143 9.57 11.94 6.08
C LEU A 143 10.73 12.94 6.16
N SER A 144 10.64 14.04 5.41
CA SER A 144 11.61 15.14 5.38
C SER A 144 11.46 16.13 6.53
N ASP A 145 10.36 16.11 7.30
CA ASP A 145 10.12 17.03 8.41
C ASP A 145 10.87 16.53 9.66
N PRO A 146 11.94 17.22 10.12
CA PRO A 146 12.72 16.76 11.29
C PRO A 146 11.90 16.72 12.57
N GLY A 147 10.83 17.53 12.66
CA GLY A 147 9.94 17.58 13.81
C GLY A 147 8.85 16.52 13.79
N MET A 148 8.73 15.74 12.70
CA MET A 148 7.73 14.69 12.56
C MET A 148 6.29 15.15 12.82
N ARG A 149 6.01 16.43 12.54
CA ARG A 149 4.73 17.07 12.84
C ARG A 149 3.59 16.29 12.21
N ASN A 150 2.61 15.93 13.04
CA ASN A 150 1.40 15.28 12.56
C ASN A 150 0.60 16.25 11.67
N LEU A 151 0.44 15.91 10.40
CA LEU A 151 -0.31 16.69 9.40
C LEU A 151 -1.79 16.30 9.34
N ALA A 152 -2.21 15.23 10.03
CA ALA A 152 -3.59 14.78 10.05
C ALA A 152 -4.56 15.80 10.67
N VAL A 153 -4.07 16.80 11.42
CA VAL A 153 -4.88 17.91 11.93
C VAL A 153 -5.58 18.67 10.80
N TYR A 154 -4.98 18.69 9.60
CA TYR A 154 -5.54 19.34 8.42
C TYR A 154 -6.42 18.41 7.57
N ALA A 155 -6.36 17.10 7.79
CA ALA A 155 -7.13 16.10 7.06
C ALA A 155 -7.50 14.93 7.99
N PRO A 156 -8.36 15.16 9.00
CA PRO A 156 -8.70 14.17 10.01
C PRO A 156 -9.42 12.97 9.38
N THR A 157 -9.57 11.89 10.15
CA THR A 157 -10.40 10.75 9.76
C THR A 157 -11.86 11.20 9.57
N PRO A 158 -12.46 11.03 8.38
CA PRO A 158 -13.85 11.43 8.16
C PRO A 158 -14.85 10.43 8.77
N GLU A 159 -16.09 10.90 8.95
CA GLU A 159 -17.17 10.11 9.59
C GLU A 159 -17.49 8.81 8.83
N CYS A 160 -17.33 8.78 7.51
CA CYS A 160 -17.51 7.55 6.73
C CYS A 160 -16.60 6.40 7.22
N ILE A 161 -15.41 6.69 7.76
CA ILE A 161 -14.48 5.70 8.34
C ILE A 161 -14.80 5.48 9.81
N LEU A 162 -15.02 6.57 10.57
CA LEU A 162 -15.28 6.50 12.01
C LEU A 162 -16.57 5.73 12.33
N SER A 163 -17.59 5.84 11.49
CA SER A 163 -18.86 5.09 11.60
C SER A 163 -18.69 3.57 11.50
N LEU A 164 -17.55 3.06 11.02
CA LEU A 164 -17.23 1.63 11.05
C LEU A 164 -16.81 1.15 12.45
N ARG A 165 -16.50 2.07 13.37
CA ARG A 165 -16.12 1.73 14.74
C ARG A 165 -17.29 1.15 15.50
N LYS A 166 -16.98 0.18 16.35
CA LYS A 166 -17.89 -0.49 17.25
C LYS A 166 -17.23 -0.58 18.62
N THR A 167 -18.00 -0.28 19.66
CA THR A 167 -17.63 -0.51 21.04
C THR A 167 -18.22 -1.84 21.51
N PHE A 168 -17.48 -2.58 22.31
CA PHE A 168 -17.92 -3.84 22.89
C PHE A 168 -17.98 -3.73 24.41
N PRO A 169 -18.96 -4.37 25.09
CA PRO A 169 -19.08 -4.30 26.54
C PRO A 169 -17.85 -4.83 27.29
N ASP A 170 -17.19 -5.86 26.75
CA ASP A 170 -15.97 -6.43 27.32
C ASP A 170 -14.83 -6.44 26.27
N PRO A 171 -13.98 -5.39 26.26
CA PRO A 171 -12.83 -5.29 25.38
C PRO A 171 -11.78 -6.39 25.56
N SER A 172 -11.80 -7.11 26.69
CA SER A 172 -10.87 -8.22 26.93
C SER A 172 -11.24 -9.48 26.16
N GLN A 173 -12.52 -9.65 25.83
CA GLN A 173 -13.04 -10.78 25.05
C GLN A 173 -13.24 -10.43 23.58
N GLN A 174 -13.62 -9.19 23.29
CA GLN A 174 -13.91 -8.73 21.95
C GLN A 174 -13.38 -7.33 21.70
N ARG A 175 -12.52 -7.20 20.69
CA ARG A 175 -11.96 -5.92 20.28
C ARG A 175 -12.08 -5.71 18.78
N MET A 176 -12.10 -4.45 18.37
CA MET A 176 -12.00 -4.07 16.97
C MET A 176 -11.01 -2.93 16.81
N THR A 177 -10.20 -3.01 15.75
CA THR A 177 -9.25 -1.97 15.37
C THR A 177 -9.38 -1.65 13.89
N ILE A 178 -9.07 -0.40 13.52
CA ILE A 178 -9.02 0.06 12.13
C ILE A 178 -7.57 0.41 11.81
N HIS A 179 -6.99 -0.19 10.78
CA HIS A 179 -5.60 0.04 10.38
C HIS A 179 -5.43 -0.03 8.86
N GLN A 180 -4.35 0.56 8.34
CA GLN A 180 -3.98 0.38 6.95
C GLN A 180 -3.53 -1.07 6.70
N ALA A 181 -3.82 -1.60 5.53
CA ALA A 181 -3.39 -2.92 5.13
C ALA A 181 -2.25 -2.85 4.12
N THR A 182 -2.48 -2.14 3.01
CA THR A 182 -1.60 -2.13 1.84
C THR A 182 -0.80 -0.84 1.74
N ASN A 183 0.18 -0.81 0.84
CA ASN A 183 0.70 0.45 0.29
C ASN A 183 -0.39 1.21 -0.46
N THR A 184 -0.05 2.43 -0.86
CA THR A 184 -0.87 3.24 -1.75
C THR A 184 -0.46 3.07 -3.20
N LEU A 185 -1.38 3.34 -4.10
CA LEU A 185 -1.15 3.48 -5.54
C LEU A 185 -1.91 4.70 -6.06
N ARG A 186 -1.44 5.29 -7.13
CA ARG A 186 -2.07 6.42 -7.81
C ARG A 186 -2.92 5.92 -8.97
N VAL A 187 -4.16 6.37 -9.06
CA VAL A 187 -5.10 5.97 -10.13
C VAL A 187 -5.67 7.21 -10.79
N THR A 188 -5.65 7.25 -12.11
CA THR A 188 -6.45 8.20 -12.88
C THR A 188 -7.82 7.60 -13.15
N LEU A 189 -8.87 8.36 -12.84
CA LEU A 189 -10.27 7.91 -12.84
C LEU A 189 -10.90 7.91 -14.25
N CYS A 190 -10.18 7.35 -15.22
CA CYS A 190 -10.67 7.03 -16.55
C CYS A 190 -9.91 5.85 -17.13
N ASP A 191 -10.45 5.24 -18.18
CA ASP A 191 -9.77 4.20 -18.95
C ASP A 191 -8.68 4.81 -19.82
N TYR A 192 -7.61 4.05 -20.06
CA TYR A 192 -6.56 4.46 -20.98
C TYR A 192 -7.04 4.43 -22.45
N PRO A 193 -6.61 5.37 -23.31
CA PRO A 193 -5.79 6.55 -23.00
C PRO A 193 -6.63 7.71 -22.46
N CYS A 194 -6.24 8.25 -21.32
CA CYS A 194 -6.75 9.52 -20.81
C CYS A 194 -5.66 10.29 -20.05
N GLU A 195 -5.71 11.63 -20.12
CA GLU A 195 -4.69 12.49 -19.54
C GLU A 195 -4.85 12.63 -18.01
N PRO A 196 -3.81 12.30 -17.23
CA PRO A 196 -3.83 12.48 -15.77
C PRO A 196 -3.72 13.95 -15.38
N THR A 197 -4.65 14.42 -14.57
CA THR A 197 -4.65 15.73 -13.92
C THR A 197 -4.82 15.55 -12.41
N LEU A 198 -4.54 16.60 -11.63
CA LEU A 198 -4.79 16.57 -10.18
C LEU A 198 -6.28 16.41 -9.84
N ASP A 199 -7.18 16.77 -10.76
CA ASP A 199 -8.63 16.70 -10.54
C ASP A 199 -9.19 15.30 -10.79
N ASN A 200 -8.56 14.50 -11.66
CA ASN A 200 -9.01 13.15 -12.00
C ASN A 200 -8.08 12.05 -11.44
N THR A 201 -7.08 12.39 -10.64
CA THR A 201 -6.08 11.45 -10.14
C THR A 201 -6.09 11.40 -8.61
N VAL A 202 -6.19 10.19 -8.06
CA VAL A 202 -6.36 9.93 -6.62
C VAL A 202 -5.33 8.91 -6.13
N LEU A 203 -5.13 8.83 -4.81
CA LEU A 203 -4.49 7.67 -4.20
C LEU A 203 -5.53 6.66 -3.76
N ILE A 204 -5.24 5.38 -3.93
CA ILE A 204 -6.01 4.28 -3.37
C ILE A 204 -5.18 3.46 -2.41
N SER A 205 -5.81 2.90 -1.39
CA SER A 205 -5.22 1.88 -0.51
C SER A 205 -6.32 0.99 0.06
N ILE A 206 -5.95 -0.16 0.63
CA ILE A 206 -6.88 -0.98 1.40
C ILE A 206 -6.64 -0.75 2.88
N MET A 207 -7.72 -0.55 3.62
CA MET A 207 -7.73 -0.58 5.07
C MET A 207 -8.48 -1.82 5.57
N HIS A 208 -8.16 -2.20 6.79
CA HIS A 208 -8.84 -3.25 7.52
C HIS A 208 -9.63 -2.71 8.70
N VAL A 209 -10.79 -3.31 8.93
CA VAL A 209 -11.45 -3.34 10.23
C VAL A 209 -11.27 -4.76 10.77
N LYS A 210 -10.32 -4.91 11.70
CA LYS A 210 -9.98 -6.18 12.32
C LYS A 210 -10.84 -6.39 13.54
N TYR A 211 -11.57 -7.50 13.58
CA TYR A 211 -12.32 -8.00 14.71
C TYR A 211 -11.54 -9.13 15.35
N GLU A 212 -11.46 -9.11 16.67
CA GLU A 212 -10.84 -10.19 17.44
C GLU A 212 -11.83 -10.59 18.51
N HIS A 213 -12.15 -11.88 18.55
CA HIS A 213 -13.00 -12.49 19.55
C HIS A 213 -12.28 -13.72 20.10
N TRP A 214 -11.82 -13.65 21.33
CA TRP A 214 -10.89 -14.63 21.92
C TRP A 214 -9.64 -14.85 21.04
N LEU A 215 -9.51 -16.03 20.44
CA LEU A 215 -8.40 -16.39 19.53
C LEU A 215 -8.80 -16.30 18.04
N GLN A 216 -10.04 -15.94 17.75
CA GLN A 216 -10.54 -15.83 16.38
C GLN A 216 -10.35 -14.40 15.89
N VAL A 217 -9.76 -14.29 14.71
CA VAL A 217 -9.50 -13.00 14.05
C VAL A 217 -10.23 -12.97 12.72
N TYR A 218 -10.93 -11.88 12.45
CA TYR A 218 -11.69 -11.66 11.23
C TYR A 218 -11.42 -10.26 10.69
N TYR A 219 -11.27 -10.13 9.37
CA TYR A 219 -10.97 -8.86 8.72
C TYR A 219 -12.08 -8.47 7.75
N ARG A 220 -12.63 -7.27 7.95
CA ARG A 220 -13.35 -6.56 6.89
C ARG A 220 -12.38 -5.66 6.16
N ARG A 221 -12.50 -5.58 4.84
CA ARG A 221 -11.56 -4.89 3.95
C ARG A 221 -12.28 -3.79 3.19
N TYR A 222 -11.69 -2.62 3.11
CA TYR A 222 -12.28 -1.48 2.41
C TYR A 222 -11.21 -0.79 1.58
N LEU A 223 -11.52 -0.50 0.32
CA LEU A 223 -10.75 0.46 -0.45
C LEU A 223 -10.98 1.85 0.16
N VAL A 224 -9.92 2.62 0.30
CA VAL A 224 -9.95 4.01 0.70
C VAL A 224 -9.37 4.84 -0.45
N VAL A 225 -10.10 5.89 -0.83
CA VAL A 225 -9.69 6.83 -1.86
C VAL A 225 -9.29 8.13 -1.18
N MET A 226 -8.11 8.65 -1.53
CA MET A 226 -7.53 9.87 -0.97
C MET A 226 -7.13 10.84 -2.08
N ASN A 227 -7.06 12.14 -1.77
CA ASN A 227 -6.40 13.11 -2.65
C ASN A 227 -4.98 12.65 -3.02
N ALA A 228 -4.56 12.93 -4.25
CA ALA A 228 -3.18 12.73 -4.71
C ALA A 228 -2.17 13.70 -4.08
N THR A 229 -2.66 14.78 -3.48
CA THR A 229 -1.85 15.85 -2.88
C THR A 229 -1.95 15.82 -1.36
N ALA A 230 -0.86 16.19 -0.67
CA ALA A 230 -0.91 16.44 0.77
C ALA A 230 -1.91 17.58 1.08
N PRO A 231 -2.72 17.49 2.15
CA PRO A 231 -2.69 16.52 3.26
C PRO A 231 -3.54 15.25 3.04
N PHE A 232 -3.70 14.79 1.80
CA PHE A 232 -4.30 13.49 1.46
C PHE A 232 -5.71 13.28 2.02
N HIS A 233 -6.62 14.25 1.91
CA HIS A 233 -7.99 14.07 2.38
C HIS A 233 -8.60 12.76 1.89
N ILE A 234 -9.21 11.98 2.80
CA ILE A 234 -9.96 10.77 2.44
C ILE A 234 -11.26 11.24 1.78
N LEU A 235 -11.44 10.87 0.51
CA LEU A 235 -12.53 11.30 -0.36
C LEU A 235 -13.70 10.32 -0.36
N ALA A 236 -13.40 9.03 -0.27
CA ALA A 236 -14.38 7.97 -0.33
C ALA A 236 -13.84 6.68 0.26
N ARG A 237 -14.74 5.73 0.52
CA ARG A 237 -14.39 4.33 0.76
C ARG A 237 -15.33 3.40 0.01
N SER A 238 -14.89 2.18 -0.28
CA SER A 238 -15.78 1.14 -0.79
C SER A 238 -16.74 0.64 0.29
N SER A 239 -17.65 -0.26 -0.09
CA SER A 239 -18.25 -1.22 0.83
C SER A 239 -17.23 -2.31 1.23
N ASN A 240 -17.61 -3.26 2.08
CA ASN A 240 -16.70 -4.34 2.44
C ASN A 240 -16.37 -5.20 1.22
N LEU A 241 -15.10 -5.22 0.84
CA LEU A 241 -14.58 -6.07 -0.22
C LEU A 241 -14.74 -7.54 0.19
N VAL A 242 -15.06 -8.41 -0.76
CA VAL A 242 -15.14 -9.87 -0.57
C VAL A 242 -14.34 -10.51 -1.70
N TYR A 243 -13.43 -11.42 -1.36
CA TYR A 243 -12.53 -12.01 -2.35
C TYR A 243 -13.09 -13.35 -2.79
N ALA A 244 -13.64 -13.37 -4.01
CA ALA A 244 -14.21 -14.58 -4.60
C ALA A 244 -13.16 -15.71 -4.63
N GLY A 245 -13.58 -16.90 -4.20
CA GLY A 245 -12.69 -18.06 -4.10
C GLY A 245 -11.93 -18.19 -2.78
N SER A 246 -12.04 -17.21 -1.87
CA SER A 246 -11.56 -17.37 -0.49
C SER A 246 -12.66 -17.90 0.44
N ASP A 247 -12.28 -18.62 1.51
CA ASP A 247 -13.18 -18.95 2.62
C ASP A 247 -13.14 -17.80 3.63
N GLU A 248 -14.10 -16.88 3.55
CA GLU A 248 -14.20 -15.69 4.42
C GLU A 248 -14.47 -16.02 5.91
N ARG A 249 -14.63 -17.31 6.26
CA ARG A 249 -14.61 -17.76 7.67
C ARG A 249 -13.19 -17.89 8.23
N GLN A 250 -12.19 -17.91 7.36
CA GLN A 250 -10.79 -17.92 7.72
C GLN A 250 -10.25 -16.50 7.88
N MET A 251 -9.08 -16.37 8.48
CA MET A 251 -8.41 -15.10 8.60
C MET A 251 -7.75 -14.74 7.26
N VAL A 252 -8.48 -13.97 6.44
CA VAL A 252 -8.02 -13.46 5.13
C VAL A 252 -7.78 -11.97 5.23
N TYR A 253 -6.56 -11.52 4.93
CA TYR A 253 -6.18 -10.11 5.01
C TYR A 253 -5.31 -9.69 3.83
N SER A 254 -5.44 -8.43 3.40
CA SER A 254 -4.64 -7.85 2.32
C SER A 254 -3.27 -7.38 2.85
N VAL A 255 -2.22 -7.49 2.03
CA VAL A 255 -0.84 -7.20 2.46
C VAL A 255 -0.22 -6.06 1.65
N SER A 256 -0.22 -6.17 0.32
CA SER A 256 0.27 -5.14 -0.61
C SER A 256 -0.61 -5.08 -1.85
N MET A 257 -0.51 -3.98 -2.60
CA MET A 257 -1.05 -3.85 -3.95
C MET A 257 0.03 -3.33 -4.89
N GLU A 258 0.03 -3.82 -6.13
CA GLU A 258 0.96 -3.39 -7.17
C GLU A 258 0.25 -3.41 -8.52
N TRP A 259 0.66 -2.56 -9.46
CA TRP A 259 0.13 -2.63 -10.82
C TRP A 259 0.67 -3.87 -11.54
N ASP A 260 -0.25 -4.70 -12.03
CA ASP A 260 0.06 -5.80 -12.95
C ASP A 260 0.00 -5.27 -14.37
N HIS A 261 0.99 -4.46 -14.74
CA HIS A 261 1.15 -4.00 -16.11
C HIS A 261 1.69 -5.16 -16.95
N PRO A 262 0.90 -5.73 -17.89
CA PRO A 262 1.36 -6.78 -18.77
C PRO A 262 2.37 -6.17 -19.73
N HIS A 263 3.66 -6.28 -19.39
CA HIS A 263 4.72 -5.52 -20.03
C HIS A 263 4.57 -4.01 -19.77
N PHE A 264 5.71 -3.35 -19.60
CA PHE A 264 6.05 -2.12 -20.32
C PHE A 264 4.97 -1.74 -21.34
N ARG A 265 3.88 -1.10 -20.90
CA ARG A 265 2.99 -0.42 -21.84
C ARG A 265 3.97 0.48 -22.57
N ASP A 266 4.15 0.23 -23.85
CA ASP A 266 4.92 1.11 -24.70
C ASP A 266 4.18 2.44 -24.60
N HIS A 267 4.58 3.28 -23.64
CA HIS A 267 3.96 4.57 -23.40
C HIS A 267 4.14 5.48 -24.61
N SER A 268 4.90 5.04 -25.64
CA SER A 268 4.79 5.59 -26.99
C SER A 268 3.40 5.40 -27.63
N GLN A 269 2.47 4.65 -27.06
CA GLN A 269 1.07 4.63 -27.51
C GLN A 269 0.18 5.63 -26.77
N SER A 270 0.70 6.31 -25.74
CA SER A 270 0.09 7.56 -25.24
C SER A 270 0.17 8.67 -26.29
N LEU A 271 0.86 8.42 -27.40
CA LEU A 271 0.99 9.30 -28.56
C LEU A 271 -0.30 9.42 -29.39
N VAL A 272 -1.34 8.62 -29.13
CA VAL A 272 -2.61 8.68 -29.89
C VAL A 272 -3.79 8.76 -28.93
N ASN A 273 -4.13 9.99 -28.53
CA ASN A 273 -5.49 10.29 -28.07
C ASN A 273 -6.48 9.86 -29.18
N PRO A 274 -7.48 9.00 -28.91
CA PRO A 274 -8.53 8.74 -29.87
C PRO A 274 -9.20 10.08 -30.22
N PRO A 275 -9.44 10.37 -31.52
CA PRO A 275 -9.95 11.66 -32.00
C PRO A 275 -11.23 12.17 -31.31
N ASN A 276 -11.95 11.28 -30.62
CA ASN A 276 -13.24 11.57 -30.02
C ASN A 276 -13.18 11.91 -28.52
N ALA A 277 -12.02 11.81 -27.86
CA ALA A 277 -11.89 12.19 -26.44
C ALA A 277 -11.80 13.71 -26.21
N VAL A 278 -11.52 14.48 -27.28
CA VAL A 278 -11.48 15.95 -27.23
C VAL A 278 -12.18 16.50 -28.47
N ALA A 279 -13.49 16.30 -28.59
CA ALA A 279 -14.31 17.14 -29.46
C ALA A 279 -14.46 18.54 -28.83
N LYS A 280 -13.36 19.32 -28.83
CA LYS A 280 -13.24 20.79 -28.70
C LYS A 280 -11.90 21.19 -28.08
N ARG A 281 -10.81 21.04 -28.83
CA ARG A 281 -9.67 21.96 -28.78
C ARG A 281 -9.08 22.00 -30.18
N GLU A 282 -9.73 22.79 -31.03
CA GLU A 282 -9.05 23.32 -32.21
C GLU A 282 -8.00 24.31 -31.69
N ASP A 283 -6.78 24.12 -32.18
CA ASP A 283 -5.60 24.95 -31.95
C ASP A 283 -4.85 24.72 -30.63
N SER A 284 -3.84 23.83 -30.64
CA SER A 284 -2.69 23.99 -29.76
C SER A 284 -1.47 23.23 -30.29
N SER A 285 -0.46 23.98 -30.68
CA SER A 285 0.95 23.59 -30.82
C SER A 285 1.56 23.22 -29.45
N GLU A 286 0.99 22.24 -28.74
CA GLU A 286 1.39 21.88 -27.37
C GLU A 286 2.17 20.55 -27.28
N PRO A 287 3.17 20.45 -26.36
CA PRO A 287 4.13 19.35 -26.32
C PRO A 287 3.55 18.03 -25.76
N ARG A 288 4.14 16.90 -26.16
CA ARG A 288 3.79 15.53 -25.74
C ARG A 288 4.07 15.27 -24.26
N VAL A 289 3.23 14.45 -23.62
CA VAL A 289 3.34 14.15 -22.19
C VAL A 289 4.23 12.92 -21.91
N THR A 290 5.47 13.11 -21.46
CA THR A 290 6.35 12.11 -20.80
C THR A 290 6.29 12.26 -19.26
N PRO A 291 6.83 11.33 -18.44
CA PRO A 291 7.05 11.58 -16.99
C PRO A 291 7.82 12.89 -16.72
N GLU A 292 8.63 13.35 -17.70
CA GLU A 292 9.35 14.63 -17.66
C GLU A 292 8.42 15.86 -17.82
N THR A 293 7.16 15.64 -18.22
CA THR A 293 6.17 16.70 -18.46
C THR A 293 4.90 16.55 -17.59
N ASN A 294 4.61 15.35 -17.06
CA ASN A 294 3.56 15.13 -16.07
C ASN A 294 4.07 14.23 -14.93
N SER A 295 4.38 14.85 -13.80
CA SER A 295 4.94 14.19 -12.61
C SER A 295 3.99 13.18 -11.95
N LEU A 296 2.71 13.18 -12.31
CA LEU A 296 1.73 12.20 -11.81
C LEU A 296 1.93 10.83 -12.43
N VAL A 297 2.52 10.74 -13.63
CA VAL A 297 2.65 9.49 -14.38
C VAL A 297 4.03 8.88 -14.16
N ASN A 298 4.04 7.61 -13.79
CA ASN A 298 5.25 6.79 -13.71
C ASN A 298 4.86 5.31 -13.81
N ASP A 299 5.83 4.47 -14.16
CA ASP A 299 5.59 3.09 -14.58
C ASP A 299 5.21 2.13 -13.43
N TYR A 300 5.37 2.57 -12.17
CA TYR A 300 5.32 1.68 -11.01
C TYR A 300 4.21 2.01 -10.03
N TYR A 301 3.91 3.29 -9.85
CA TYR A 301 2.98 3.79 -8.84
C TYR A 301 1.67 4.29 -9.44
N HIS A 302 1.59 4.48 -10.76
CA HIS A 302 0.42 5.03 -11.46
C HIS A 302 -0.25 4.04 -12.41
N GLY A 303 -1.58 4.14 -12.54
CA GLY A 303 -2.40 3.37 -13.48
C GLY A 303 -3.77 4.02 -13.75
N TRP A 304 -4.54 3.36 -14.61
CA TRP A 304 -5.89 3.74 -15.07
C TRP A 304 -6.95 2.76 -14.59
N LEU A 305 -8.24 3.07 -14.82
CA LEU A 305 -9.34 2.21 -14.37
C LEU A 305 -9.38 0.84 -15.05
N ASP A 306 -8.95 0.76 -16.31
CA ASP A 306 -8.88 -0.48 -17.10
C ASP A 306 -7.64 -1.33 -16.78
N ASP A 307 -6.72 -0.82 -15.94
CA ASP A 307 -5.52 -1.55 -15.52
C ASP A 307 -5.82 -2.64 -14.51
N THR A 308 -4.94 -3.64 -14.51
CA THR A 308 -4.98 -4.76 -13.57
C THR A 308 -4.07 -4.46 -12.39
N LEU A 309 -4.55 -4.75 -11.18
CA LEU A 309 -3.82 -4.70 -9.94
C LEU A 309 -3.59 -6.13 -9.44
N PHE A 310 -2.40 -6.37 -8.95
CA PHE A 310 -2.08 -7.51 -8.09
C PHE A 310 -2.33 -7.12 -6.63
N ILE A 311 -3.09 -7.93 -5.90
CA ILE A 311 -3.27 -7.78 -4.45
C ILE A 311 -2.75 -9.04 -3.77
N SER A 312 -1.77 -8.89 -2.89
CA SER A 312 -1.29 -10.00 -2.06
C SER A 312 -2.14 -10.18 -0.81
N LEU A 313 -2.32 -11.45 -0.44
CA LEU A 313 -3.19 -11.90 0.65
C LEU A 313 -2.38 -12.73 1.64
N GLY A 314 -2.68 -12.58 2.93
CA GLY A 314 -2.32 -13.54 3.96
C GLY A 314 -3.52 -14.36 4.39
N LEU A 315 -3.28 -15.65 4.67
CA LEU A 315 -4.29 -16.64 5.04
C LEU A 315 -3.85 -17.35 6.32
N ASN A 316 -4.58 -17.11 7.42
CA ASN A 316 -4.34 -17.70 8.75
C ASN A 316 -2.90 -17.57 9.28
N ASP A 317 -2.17 -16.52 8.88
CA ASP A 317 -0.73 -16.33 9.20
C ASP A 317 0.17 -17.53 8.78
N GLN A 318 -0.31 -18.37 7.86
CA GLN A 318 0.37 -19.60 7.45
C GLN A 318 0.67 -19.64 5.96
N TYR A 319 -0.22 -19.07 5.16
CA TYR A 319 -0.11 -19.09 3.71
C TYR A 319 -0.24 -17.70 3.14
N SER A 320 0.34 -17.52 1.96
CA SER A 320 0.17 -16.31 1.16
C SER A 320 -0.57 -16.67 -0.12
N GLY A 321 -1.39 -15.74 -0.58
CA GLY A 321 -2.06 -15.80 -1.86
C GLY A 321 -1.92 -14.48 -2.59
N PHE A 322 -2.47 -14.43 -3.79
CA PHE A 322 -2.63 -13.19 -4.52
C PHE A 322 -3.81 -13.31 -5.46
N MET A 323 -4.28 -12.16 -5.94
CA MET A 323 -5.34 -12.09 -6.92
C MET A 323 -5.13 -10.92 -7.87
N HIS A 324 -5.70 -11.05 -9.06
CA HIS A 324 -5.75 -9.99 -10.06
C HIS A 324 -7.13 -9.36 -10.05
N VAL A 325 -7.18 -8.04 -10.09
CA VAL A 325 -8.44 -7.29 -10.09
C VAL A 325 -8.28 -6.07 -10.99
N LYS A 326 -9.34 -5.67 -11.71
CA LYS A 326 -9.31 -4.40 -12.43
C LYS A 326 -9.46 -3.23 -11.45
N ALA A 327 -8.72 -2.15 -11.66
CA ALA A 327 -8.81 -0.96 -10.80
C ALA A 327 -10.24 -0.41 -10.73
N GLY A 328 -10.94 -0.36 -11.87
CA GLY A 328 -12.35 0.03 -11.94
C GLY A 328 -13.24 -0.80 -11.02
N GLN A 329 -13.01 -2.11 -10.92
CA GLN A 329 -13.80 -2.98 -10.03
C GLN A 329 -13.59 -2.69 -8.54
N LEU A 330 -12.39 -2.24 -8.15
CA LEU A 330 -12.14 -1.80 -6.77
C LEU A 330 -12.81 -0.46 -6.46
N LEU A 331 -12.86 0.42 -7.47
CA LEU A 331 -13.40 1.77 -7.40
C LEU A 331 -14.91 1.84 -7.69
N ASP A 332 -15.56 0.70 -7.89
CA ASP A 332 -17.01 0.62 -8.05
C ASP A 332 -17.73 0.82 -6.70
N CYS A 333 -18.93 1.43 -6.77
CA CYS A 333 -19.85 1.57 -5.63
C CYS A 333 -19.23 2.24 -4.38
N LEU A 334 -18.47 3.31 -4.58
CA LEU A 334 -17.87 4.08 -3.50
C LEU A 334 -18.92 4.88 -2.71
N GLU A 335 -18.74 4.92 -1.39
CA GLU A 335 -19.40 5.83 -0.47
C GLU A 335 -18.50 7.05 -0.28
N LEU A 336 -19.02 8.24 -0.64
CA LEU A 336 -18.28 9.48 -0.46
C LEU A 336 -18.12 9.80 1.03
N CYS A 337 -16.96 10.37 1.36
CA CYS A 337 -16.61 10.85 2.68
C CYS A 337 -16.70 12.38 2.66
N PRO A 338 -17.86 12.97 3.02
CA PRO A 338 -17.98 14.43 3.06
C PRO A 338 -16.97 15.02 4.04
N LYS A 339 -16.52 16.24 3.74
CA LYS A 339 -15.57 17.00 4.56
C LYS A 339 -16.14 17.38 5.91
#